data_AF-A0AAE0FDL5-F1
#
_entry.id   AF-A0AAE0FDL5-F1
#
_cell.length_a   1.000
_cell.length_b   1.000
_cell.length_c   1.000
_cell.angle_alpha   90.00
_cell.angle_beta   90.00
_cell.angle_gamma   90.00
#
_symmetry.space_group_name_H-M   'P 1'
#
loop_
_entity.id
_entity.type
_entity.pdbx_description
1 polymer ?
#
loop_
_entity_poly.entity_id
_entity_poly.type
_entity_poly.pdbx_seq_one_letter_code
_entity_poly.pdbx_strand_id
1 'polypeptide(L)'
;MEASCIIFDFDKTLTTEEVGMFEINTDIGNKIFGGEERARMLTTLLTYLNDNGIYTFIASRNSRHVITKALELSGWNEHFTGIFGYENACSIEHGASQTGLPLKSGLIREKVLEAYNISPSNALFIDDDPHNIKDVMRLACDTIWVEGFGLGEEDEQRIRDWVDARTIS
;
A
#
# COMPACT_ATOMS: atom_id res chain seq x y z
N MET A 1 -5.45 -16.56 -15.92
CA MET A 1 -5.52 -16.21 -14.48
C MET A 1 -6.11 -14.83 -14.39
N GLU A 2 -7.04 -14.61 -13.46
CA GLU A 2 -7.51 -13.26 -13.16
C GLU A 2 -6.37 -12.46 -12.52
N ALA A 3 -6.28 -11.17 -12.83
CA ALA A 3 -5.27 -10.30 -12.23
C ALA A 3 -5.50 -10.21 -10.72
N SER A 4 -4.40 -10.21 -9.96
CA SER A 4 -4.39 -10.01 -8.51
C SER A 4 -3.57 -8.77 -8.16
N CYS A 5 -3.93 -8.09 -7.08
CA CYS A 5 -3.18 -6.94 -6.61
C CYS A 5 -3.04 -6.85 -5.10
N ILE A 6 -2.01 -6.12 -4.69
CA ILE A 6 -1.80 -5.71 -3.31
C ILE A 6 -1.75 -4.19 -3.26
N ILE A 7 -2.50 -3.61 -2.34
CA ILE A 7 -2.57 -2.18 -2.10
C ILE A 7 -2.03 -1.90 -0.70
N PHE A 8 -0.96 -1.13 -0.62
CA PHE A 8 -0.36 -0.70 0.64
C PHE A 8 -0.81 0.71 1.01
N ASP A 9 -1.03 0.97 2.30
CA ASP A 9 -0.79 2.31 2.81
C ASP A 9 0.71 2.62 2.84
N PHE A 10 1.05 3.90 2.97
CA PHE A 10 2.42 4.36 3.01
C PHE A 10 2.89 4.62 4.44
N ASP A 11 2.38 5.69 5.06
CA ASP A 11 2.79 6.12 6.40
C ASP A 11 2.48 5.04 7.44
N LYS A 12 3.44 4.74 8.33
CA LYS A 12 3.34 3.68 9.37
C LYS A 12 2.99 2.27 8.87
N THR A 13 2.98 2.05 7.56
CA THR A 13 2.78 0.75 6.91
C THR A 13 4.03 0.36 6.13
N LEU A 14 4.35 1.06 5.04
CA LEU A 14 5.62 0.89 4.35
C LEU A 14 6.75 1.60 5.10
N THR A 15 6.47 2.77 5.66
CA THR A 15 7.39 3.49 6.56
C THR A 15 7.09 3.12 8.02
N THR A 16 7.99 3.49 8.92
CA THR A 16 7.81 3.32 10.37
C THR A 16 7.19 4.54 11.04
N GLU A 17 7.03 5.64 10.30
CA GLU A 17 6.51 6.92 10.78
C GLU A 17 5.77 7.68 9.66
N GLU A 18 5.11 8.78 10.01
CA GLU A 18 4.51 9.69 9.03
C GLU A 18 5.62 10.50 8.33
N VAL A 19 5.64 10.51 7.00
CA VAL A 19 6.68 11.21 6.23
C VAL A 19 6.21 12.58 5.77
N GLY A 20 6.92 13.63 6.16
CA GLY A 20 6.71 15.00 5.72
C GLY A 20 7.71 15.47 4.65
N MET A 21 7.37 16.55 3.95
CA MET A 21 8.23 17.16 2.91
C MET A 21 9.65 17.54 3.38
N PHE A 22 9.81 17.90 4.65
CA PHE A 22 11.09 18.35 5.20
C PHE A 22 12.07 17.21 5.49
N GLU A 23 11.55 15.99 5.65
CA GLU A 23 12.34 14.80 6.00
C GLU A 23 13.01 14.16 4.77
N ILE A 24 12.68 14.60 3.56
CA ILE A 24 13.10 13.93 2.32
C ILE A 24 14.48 14.40 1.81
N ASN A 25 15.21 15.26 2.54
CA ASN A 25 16.39 15.96 2.02
C ASN A 25 17.76 15.44 2.50
N THR A 26 17.85 14.49 3.44
CA THR A 26 19.16 14.06 3.99
C THR A 26 19.13 12.63 4.52
N ASP A 27 19.90 11.69 3.94
CA ASP A 27 20.29 10.37 4.51
C ASP A 27 19.18 9.55 5.24
N ILE A 28 17.93 9.79 4.85
CA ILE A 28 16.73 9.34 5.58
C ILE A 28 16.13 8.09 4.94
N GLY A 29 16.51 7.74 3.71
CA GLY A 29 15.94 6.60 2.97
C GLY A 29 15.78 5.36 3.85
N ASN A 30 16.85 4.85 4.44
CA ASN A 30 16.74 3.67 5.30
C ASN A 30 16.09 3.96 6.67
N LYS A 31 16.16 5.19 7.19
CA LYS A 31 15.61 5.51 8.53
C LYS A 31 14.09 5.49 8.54
N ILE A 32 13.43 6.15 7.58
CA ILE A 32 11.96 6.15 7.50
C ILE A 32 11.40 4.76 7.22
N PHE A 33 12.20 3.86 6.65
CA PHE A 33 11.81 2.47 6.41
C PHE A 33 12.26 1.51 7.53
N GLY A 34 12.74 2.02 8.67
CA GLY A 34 13.04 1.20 9.86
C GLY A 34 14.42 0.53 9.89
N GLY A 35 15.37 1.01 9.09
CA GLY A 35 16.75 0.52 9.03
C GLY A 35 17.02 -0.42 7.84
N GLU A 36 18.29 -0.80 7.69
CA GLU A 36 18.76 -1.59 6.54
C GLU A 36 18.11 -2.98 6.46
N GLU A 37 17.92 -3.63 7.61
CA GLU A 37 17.32 -4.97 7.68
C GLU A 37 15.89 -4.97 7.16
N ARG A 38 15.06 -4.05 7.67
CA ARG A 38 13.68 -3.89 7.20
C ARG A 38 13.60 -3.44 5.75
N ALA A 39 14.51 -2.55 5.31
CA ALA A 39 14.59 -2.16 3.90
C ALA A 39 14.92 -3.37 2.99
N ARG A 40 15.79 -4.28 3.42
CA ARG A 40 16.11 -5.51 2.68
C ARG A 40 14.92 -6.48 2.62
N MET A 41 14.21 -6.63 3.73
CA MET A 41 12.97 -7.41 3.82
C MET A 41 11.93 -6.87 2.82
N LEU A 42 11.64 -5.56 2.87
CA LEU A 42 10.70 -4.92 1.94
C LEU A 42 11.14 -5.05 0.48
N THR A 43 12.43 -4.88 0.19
CA THR A 43 12.96 -5.09 -1.18
C THR A 43 12.68 -6.50 -1.66
N THR A 44 12.94 -7.50 -0.81
CA THR A 44 12.74 -8.92 -1.14
C THR A 44 11.26 -9.27 -1.30
N LEU A 45 10.39 -8.67 -0.50
CA LEU A 45 8.93 -8.78 -0.65
C LEU A 45 8.49 -8.17 -1.98
N LEU A 46 8.82 -6.90 -2.26
CA LEU A 46 8.38 -6.20 -3.47
C LEU A 46 8.91 -6.85 -4.75
N THR A 47 10.14 -7.37 -4.76
CA THR A 47 10.65 -8.18 -5.89
C THR A 47 9.83 -9.45 -6.06
N TYR A 48 9.57 -10.19 -4.97
CA TYR A 48 8.76 -11.41 -5.03
C TYR A 48 7.35 -11.17 -5.56
N LEU A 49 6.69 -10.07 -5.18
CA LEU A 49 5.36 -9.72 -5.70
C LEU A 49 5.39 -9.51 -7.22
N ASN A 50 6.39 -8.76 -7.71
CA ASN A 50 6.55 -8.49 -9.14
C ASN A 50 6.87 -9.76 -9.94
N ASP A 51 7.77 -10.61 -9.42
CA ASP A 51 8.15 -11.87 -10.05
C ASP A 51 6.96 -12.84 -10.15
N ASN A 52 5.96 -12.72 -9.27
CA ASN A 52 4.70 -13.47 -9.31
C ASN A 52 3.57 -12.76 -10.09
N GLY A 53 3.87 -11.67 -10.77
CA GLY A 53 2.89 -10.94 -11.61
C GLY A 53 1.78 -10.26 -10.81
N ILE A 54 2.00 -9.97 -9.53
CA ILE A 54 1.06 -9.26 -8.67
C ILE A 54 1.20 -7.76 -8.91
N TYR A 55 0.10 -7.08 -9.25
CA TYR A 55 0.12 -5.62 -9.33
C TYR A 55 0.20 -5.02 -7.92
N THR A 56 1.14 -4.11 -7.71
CA THR A 56 1.33 -3.44 -6.42
C THR A 56 0.93 -1.97 -6.54
N PHE A 57 0.18 -1.49 -5.57
CA PHE A 57 -0.31 -0.11 -5.53
C PHE A 57 -0.07 0.51 -4.16
N ILE A 58 -0.03 1.85 -4.11
CA ILE A 58 -0.11 2.61 -2.87
C ILE A 58 -1.40 3.41 -2.86
N ALA A 59 -2.15 3.33 -1.77
CA ALA A 59 -3.33 4.15 -1.50
C ALA A 59 -3.17 4.83 -0.13
N SER A 60 -2.73 6.08 -0.13
CA SER A 60 -2.35 6.80 1.09
C SER A 60 -3.04 8.16 1.22
N ARG A 61 -3.12 8.65 2.47
CA ARG A 61 -3.54 10.03 2.80
C ARG A 61 -2.38 11.03 2.72
N ASN A 62 -1.16 10.58 2.45
CA ASN A 62 -0.06 11.47 2.14
C ASN A 62 -0.14 11.97 0.69
N SER A 63 0.59 13.04 0.37
CA SER A 63 0.68 13.51 -1.02
C SER A 63 1.47 12.53 -1.87
N ARG A 64 1.05 12.30 -3.12
CA ARG A 64 1.80 11.43 -4.05
C ARG A 64 3.23 11.91 -4.24
N HIS A 65 3.45 13.22 -4.25
CA HIS A 65 4.79 13.80 -4.43
C HIS A 65 5.76 13.37 -3.31
N VAL A 66 5.32 13.43 -2.05
CA VAL A 66 6.11 12.96 -0.90
C VAL A 66 6.42 11.47 -1.03
N ILE A 67 5.39 10.66 -1.31
CA ILE A 67 5.51 9.20 -1.43
C ILE A 67 6.49 8.84 -2.55
N THR A 68 6.29 9.36 -3.77
CA THR A 68 7.15 9.11 -4.92
C THR A 68 8.59 9.50 -4.60
N LYS A 69 8.81 10.65 -3.97
CA LYS A 69 10.17 11.09 -3.63
C LYS A 69 10.84 10.15 -2.63
N ALA A 70 10.12 9.68 -1.62
CA ALA A 70 10.64 8.72 -0.66
C ALA A 70 10.98 7.36 -1.32
N LEU A 71 10.13 6.87 -2.24
CA LEU A 71 10.36 5.62 -2.97
C LEU A 71 11.49 5.73 -4.00
N GLU A 72 11.69 6.89 -4.63
CA GLU A 72 12.84 7.14 -5.51
C GLU A 72 14.15 7.00 -4.74
N LEU A 73 14.20 7.51 -3.50
CA LEU A 73 15.39 7.44 -2.65
C LEU A 73 15.71 6.02 -2.18
N SER A 74 14.71 5.15 -2.03
CA SER A 74 14.91 3.72 -1.72
C SER A 74 15.08 2.84 -2.96
N GLY A 75 14.87 3.37 -4.17
CA GLY A 75 14.87 2.58 -5.40
C GLY A 75 13.63 1.69 -5.56
N TRP A 76 12.55 1.94 -4.82
CA TRP A 76 11.33 1.12 -4.87
C TRP A 76 10.24 1.67 -5.78
N ASN A 77 10.41 2.87 -6.34
CA ASN A 77 9.36 3.49 -7.16
C ASN A 77 8.91 2.61 -8.33
N GLU A 78 9.85 1.90 -8.97
CA GLU A 78 9.57 1.01 -10.11
C GLU A 78 8.85 -0.28 -9.70
N HIS A 79 8.80 -0.61 -8.41
CA HIS A 79 8.06 -1.77 -7.94
C HIS A 79 6.55 -1.54 -7.99
N PHE A 80 6.07 -0.28 -7.96
CA PHE A 80 4.65 0.04 -7.85
C PHE A 80 4.02 0.35 -9.21
N THR A 81 2.91 -0.33 -9.49
CA THR A 81 2.07 -0.10 -10.69
C THR A 81 1.37 1.25 -10.63
N GLY A 82 1.00 1.73 -9.44
CA GLY A 82 0.38 3.04 -9.25
C GLY A 82 0.50 3.56 -7.82
N ILE A 83 0.72 4.86 -7.69
CA ILE A 83 0.81 5.57 -6.41
C ILE A 83 -0.32 6.59 -6.36
N PHE A 84 -1.23 6.43 -5.40
CA PHE A 84 -2.38 7.28 -5.20
C PHE A 84 -2.30 7.97 -3.83
N GLY A 85 -2.13 9.29 -3.88
CA GLY A 85 -2.07 10.13 -2.68
C GLY A 85 -3.40 10.83 -2.39
N TYR A 86 -3.39 11.71 -1.38
CA TYR A 86 -4.53 12.50 -0.95
C TYR A 86 -5.24 13.25 -2.09
N GLU A 87 -4.47 13.81 -3.02
CA GLU A 87 -5.01 14.55 -4.16
C GLU A 87 -5.90 13.70 -5.08
N ASN A 88 -5.66 12.37 -5.11
CA ASN A 88 -6.45 11.44 -5.90
C ASN A 88 -7.77 11.10 -5.20
N ALA A 89 -7.81 11.19 -3.87
CA ALA A 89 -8.98 10.86 -3.08
C ALA A 89 -10.02 12.00 -3.08
N CYS A 90 -9.56 13.27 -3.16
CA CYS A 90 -10.44 14.44 -3.21
C CYS A 90 -11.34 14.53 -4.45
N SER A 91 -10.99 13.82 -5.54
CA SER A 91 -11.78 13.82 -6.78
C SER A 91 -12.89 12.77 -6.81
N ILE A 92 -13.09 12.02 -5.73
CA ILE A 92 -13.96 10.85 -5.69
C ILE A 92 -15.33 11.24 -5.16
N GLU A 93 -16.37 10.99 -5.96
CA GLU A 93 -17.76 11.31 -5.61
C GLU A 93 -18.33 10.35 -4.55
N HIS A 94 -17.71 9.17 -4.40
CA HIS A 94 -18.18 8.08 -3.53
C HIS A 94 -17.69 8.20 -2.08
N GLY A 95 -18.25 9.17 -1.36
CA GLY A 95 -18.35 9.15 0.10
C GLY A 95 -17.22 9.87 0.85
N ALA A 96 -17.63 10.86 1.65
CA ALA A 96 -16.81 11.42 2.71
C ALA A 96 -17.02 10.62 4.00
N SER A 97 -15.94 10.39 4.74
CA SER A 97 -16.00 9.94 6.14
C SER A 97 -16.75 10.97 7.01
N GLN A 98 -17.06 10.59 8.26
CA GLN A 98 -17.69 11.52 9.21
C GLN A 98 -16.84 12.77 9.48
N THR A 99 -15.54 12.72 9.19
CA THR A 99 -14.61 13.85 9.32
C THR A 99 -14.46 14.68 8.04
N GLY A 100 -15.22 14.35 6.98
CA GLY A 100 -15.13 15.02 5.69
C GLY A 100 -13.97 14.55 4.80
N LEU A 101 -13.15 13.62 5.29
CA LEU A 101 -12.05 13.05 4.51
C LEU A 101 -12.55 11.96 3.55
N PRO A 102 -12.03 11.86 2.32
CA PRO A 102 -12.38 10.78 1.41
C PRO A 102 -12.08 9.39 2.00
N LEU A 103 -12.95 8.43 1.70
CA LEU A 103 -12.77 7.02 2.10
C LEU A 103 -11.73 6.33 1.21
N LYS A 104 -10.87 5.49 1.80
CA LYS A 104 -9.87 4.71 1.03
C LYS A 104 -10.55 3.69 0.13
N SER A 105 -11.69 3.14 0.56
CA SER A 105 -12.49 2.24 -0.26
C SER A 105 -12.95 2.87 -1.58
N GLY A 106 -13.29 4.16 -1.60
CA GLY A 106 -13.61 4.89 -2.83
C GLY A 106 -12.41 4.96 -3.78
N LEU A 107 -11.25 5.31 -3.24
CA LEU A 107 -9.99 5.38 -4.00
C LEU A 107 -9.58 4.04 -4.60
N ILE A 108 -9.60 2.99 -3.78
CA ILE A 108 -9.23 1.64 -4.22
C ILE A 108 -10.20 1.13 -5.28
N ARG A 109 -11.51 1.33 -5.10
CA ARG A 109 -12.51 0.91 -6.08
C ARG A 109 -12.24 1.54 -7.45
N GLU A 110 -12.18 2.87 -7.52
CA GLU A 110 -12.12 3.58 -8.80
C GLU A 110 -10.74 3.50 -9.45
N LYS A 111 -9.66 3.64 -8.67
CA LYS A 111 -8.31 3.76 -9.22
C LYS A 111 -7.58 2.43 -9.37
N VAL A 112 -8.01 1.40 -8.66
CA VAL A 112 -7.37 0.08 -8.70
C VAL A 112 -8.32 -0.95 -9.29
N LEU A 113 -9.43 -1.26 -8.60
CA LEU A 113 -10.27 -2.41 -8.96
C LEU A 113 -10.94 -2.21 -10.33
N GLU A 114 -11.61 -1.08 -10.53
CA GLU A 114 -12.29 -0.78 -11.80
C GLU A 114 -11.32 -0.50 -12.93
N ALA A 115 -10.27 0.30 -12.67
CA ALA A 115 -9.28 0.68 -13.69
C ALA A 115 -8.48 -0.51 -14.24
N TYR A 116 -8.22 -1.53 -13.42
CA TYR A 116 -7.45 -2.72 -13.82
C TYR A 116 -8.33 -3.97 -14.00
N ASN A 117 -9.65 -3.83 -13.88
CA ASN A 117 -10.62 -4.93 -13.95
C ASN A 117 -10.25 -6.10 -13.00
N ILE A 118 -9.95 -5.76 -11.75
CA ILE A 118 -9.57 -6.70 -10.68
C ILE A 118 -10.78 -6.92 -9.76
N SER A 119 -11.15 -8.18 -9.56
CA SER A 119 -12.17 -8.56 -8.57
C SER A 119 -11.70 -8.20 -7.16
N PRO A 120 -12.56 -7.66 -6.28
CA PRO A 120 -12.19 -7.44 -4.88
C PRO A 120 -11.62 -8.68 -4.18
N SER A 121 -12.11 -9.88 -4.51
CA SER A 121 -11.60 -11.15 -3.96
C SER A 121 -10.15 -11.47 -4.34
N ASN A 122 -9.61 -10.78 -5.36
CA ASN A 122 -8.22 -10.88 -5.82
C ASN A 122 -7.39 -9.66 -5.41
N ALA A 123 -7.87 -8.87 -4.44
CA ALA A 123 -7.19 -7.72 -3.90
C ALA A 123 -6.93 -7.88 -2.41
N LEU A 124 -5.70 -7.56 -1.99
CA LEU A 124 -5.30 -7.48 -0.59
C LEU A 124 -4.97 -6.03 -0.24
N PHE A 125 -5.56 -5.51 0.83
CA PHE A 125 -5.26 -4.19 1.35
C PHE A 125 -4.55 -4.23 2.70
N ILE A 126 -3.51 -3.42 2.85
CA ILE A 126 -2.61 -3.44 4.02
C ILE A 126 -2.49 -2.01 4.56
N ASP A 127 -2.79 -1.81 5.85
CA ASP A 127 -2.85 -0.50 6.49
C ASP A 127 -2.65 -0.63 8.02
N ASP A 128 -2.14 0.41 8.69
CA ASP A 128 -1.99 0.47 10.14
C ASP A 128 -3.22 1.05 10.85
N ASP A 129 -4.09 1.79 10.15
CA ASP A 129 -5.30 2.38 10.69
C ASP A 129 -6.48 1.39 10.60
N PRO A 130 -6.99 0.87 11.73
CA PRO A 130 -8.11 -0.06 11.73
C PRO A 130 -9.41 0.54 11.14
N HIS A 131 -9.53 1.87 11.06
CA HIS A 131 -10.66 2.50 10.37
C HIS A 131 -10.58 2.33 8.86
N ASN A 132 -9.37 2.43 8.28
CA ASN A 132 -9.14 2.17 6.86
C ASN A 132 -9.40 0.70 6.54
N ILE A 133 -8.93 -0.22 7.41
CA ILE A 133 -9.22 -1.65 7.29
C ILE A 133 -10.72 -1.91 7.25
N LYS A 134 -11.46 -1.39 8.23
CA LYS A 134 -12.93 -1.54 8.31
C LYS A 134 -13.67 -0.90 7.13
N ASP A 135 -13.14 0.19 6.57
CA ASP A 135 -13.68 0.84 5.38
C ASP A 135 -13.49 -0.07 4.14
N VAL A 136 -12.27 -0.56 3.90
CA VAL A 136 -11.93 -1.34 2.72
C VAL A 136 -12.54 -2.74 2.73
N MET A 137 -12.72 -3.37 3.90
CA MET A 137 -13.45 -4.64 4.01
C MET A 137 -14.87 -4.59 3.41
N ARG A 138 -15.49 -3.40 3.31
CA ARG A 138 -16.81 -3.23 2.67
C ARG A 138 -16.79 -3.47 1.16
N LEU A 139 -15.61 -3.46 0.54
CA LEU A 139 -15.42 -3.83 -0.87
C LEU A 139 -15.36 -5.35 -1.08
N ALA A 140 -15.30 -6.14 0.00
CA ALA A 140 -14.97 -7.57 -0.03
C ALA A 140 -13.52 -7.87 -0.50
N CYS A 141 -12.59 -6.95 -0.24
CA CYS A 141 -11.16 -7.22 -0.33
C CYS A 141 -10.67 -7.98 0.91
N ASP A 142 -9.63 -8.79 0.74
CA ASP A 142 -8.85 -9.28 1.88
C ASP A 142 -8.09 -8.10 2.51
N THR A 143 -7.85 -8.18 3.82
CA THR A 143 -7.14 -7.11 4.54
C THR A 143 -6.14 -7.65 5.54
N ILE A 144 -5.02 -6.95 5.69
CA ILE A 144 -4.04 -7.13 6.77
C ILE A 144 -3.95 -5.81 7.54
N TRP A 145 -4.29 -5.86 8.82
CA TRP A 145 -3.98 -4.77 9.74
C TRP A 145 -2.56 -4.95 10.26
N VAL A 146 -1.73 -3.92 10.07
CA VAL A 146 -0.36 -3.87 10.59
C VAL A 146 -0.40 -3.30 12.00
N GLU A 147 -0.18 -4.15 13.00
CA GLU A 147 -0.13 -3.74 14.40
C GLU A 147 1.28 -3.26 14.76
N GLY A 148 1.55 -1.95 14.62
CA GLY A 148 2.83 -1.38 15.06
C GLY A 148 3.34 -0.20 14.23
N PHE A 149 4.67 -0.14 14.07
CA PHE A 149 5.36 0.89 13.30
C PHE A 149 5.93 0.28 12.02
N GLY A 150 5.08 0.14 11.02
CA GLY A 150 5.42 -0.46 9.73
C GLY A 150 5.31 -1.99 9.73
N LEU A 151 5.07 -2.51 8.52
CA LEU A 151 5.04 -3.94 8.17
C LEU A 151 6.27 -4.67 8.72
N GLY A 152 6.04 -5.73 9.48
CA GLY A 152 7.08 -6.62 10.04
C GLY A 152 7.13 -8.00 9.37
N GLU A 153 7.98 -8.89 9.88
CA GLU A 153 8.17 -10.24 9.32
C GLU A 153 6.88 -11.09 9.30
N GLU A 154 6.05 -10.98 10.35
CA GLU A 154 4.77 -11.70 10.41
C GLU A 154 3.80 -11.23 9.32
N ASP A 155 3.75 -9.93 9.04
CA ASP A 155 2.94 -9.37 7.97
C ASP A 155 3.49 -9.76 6.59
N GLU A 156 4.82 -9.74 6.41
CA GLU A 156 5.47 -10.23 5.20
C GLU A 156 5.06 -11.67 4.91
N GLN A 157 5.12 -12.55 5.91
CA GLN A 157 4.75 -13.95 5.74
C GLN A 157 3.27 -14.10 5.35
N ARG A 158 2.37 -13.36 6.01
CA ARG A 158 0.94 -13.36 5.67
C ARG A 158 0.69 -12.91 4.22
N ILE A 159 1.46 -11.95 3.72
CA ILE A 159 1.38 -11.50 2.33
C ILE A 159 1.85 -12.60 1.38
N ARG A 160 2.97 -13.26 1.68
CA ARG A 160 3.47 -14.38 0.87
C ARG A 160 2.46 -15.52 0.80
N ASP A 161 1.91 -15.92 1.95
CA ASP A 161 0.89 -16.97 2.02
C ASP A 161 -0.34 -16.61 1.17
N TRP A 162 -0.75 -15.34 1.16
CA TRP A 162 -1.86 -14.86 0.34
C TRP A 162 -1.57 -14.94 -1.17
N VAL A 163 -0.33 -14.65 -1.59
CA VAL A 163 0.11 -14.76 -2.98
C VAL A 163 0.21 -16.23 -3.41
N ASP A 164 0.86 -17.07 -2.61
CA ASP A 164 1.04 -18.50 -2.90
C ASP A 164 -0.31 -19.22 -3.06
N ALA A 165 -1.31 -18.84 -2.26
CA ALA A 165 -2.67 -19.38 -2.38
C ALA A 165 -3.36 -19.07 -3.73
N ARG A 166 -2.86 -18.10 -4.50
CA ARG A 166 -3.43 -17.63 -5.77
C ARG A 166 -2.57 -17.93 -7.01
N THR A 167 -1.30 -18.25 -6.83
CA THR A 167 -0.40 -18.62 -7.93
C THR A 167 -0.37 -20.12 -8.20
N ILE A 168 -0.79 -20.94 -7.23
CA ILE A 168 -0.82 -22.41 -7.33
C ILE A 168 -2.11 -22.94 -7.99
N SER A 169 -3.09 -22.07 -8.30
CA SER A 169 -4.37 -22.40 -8.95
C SER A 169 -4.37 -22.19 -10.46
#